data_AF-A0A3P7IJC5-F1
#
_entry.id   AF-A0A3P7IJC5-F1
#
_cell.length_a   1.000
_cell.length_b   1.000
_cell.length_c   1.000
_cell.angle_alpha   90.00
_cell.angle_beta   90.00
_cell.angle_gamma   90.00
#
_symmetry.space_group_name_H-M   'P 1'
#
loop_
_entity.id
_entity.type
_entity.pdbx_description
1 polymer ?
#
loop_
_entity_poly.entity_id
_entity_poly.type
_entity_poly.pdbx_seq_one_letter_code
_entity_poly.pdbx_strand_id
1 'polypeptide(L)'
;MGEIVRLVLVKLCKHKVLFNGIESKILSTIGSFPTKYISEILHDDCGSYSNTRQIMDELGVDDYTFSDMLLFREVCLVVSRRSANLGAAAIACVLNRVRRPKMIVAIDGSTYKYHPFFDHWVTDKVKELIDPGLEVGASIPL
;
A
#
# COMPACT_ATOMS: atom_id res chain seq x y z
N MET A 1 5.63 3.56 -4.38
CA MET A 1 4.17 3.56 -4.09
C MET A 1 3.67 4.95 -3.74
N GLY A 2 4.34 5.66 -2.83
CA GLY A 2 3.92 7.00 -2.40
C GLY A 2 3.63 7.99 -3.54
N GLU A 3 4.51 8.08 -4.55
CA GLU A 3 4.26 8.96 -5.70
C GLU A 3 3.04 8.57 -6.54
N ILE A 4 2.72 7.27 -6.63
CA ILE A 4 1.50 6.81 -7.31
C ILE A 4 0.27 7.26 -6.51
N VAL A 5 0.31 7.12 -5.17
CA VAL A 5 -0.75 7.62 -4.28
C VAL A 5 -0.92 9.12 -4.48
N ARG A 6 0.16 9.91 -4.43
CA ARG A 6 0.14 11.37 -4.65
C ARG A 6 -0.54 11.75 -5.96
N LEU A 7 -0.15 11.12 -7.07
CA LEU A 7 -0.74 11.39 -8.40
C LEU A 7 -2.23 11.06 -8.46
N VAL A 8 -2.66 9.97 -7.82
CA VAL A 8 -4.08 9.63 -7.72
C VAL A 8 -4.83 10.69 -6.92
N LEU A 9 -4.28 11.14 -5.79
CA LEU A 9 -4.91 12.17 -4.96
C LEU A 9 -5.03 13.51 -5.68
N VAL A 10 -3.97 13.96 -6.35
CA VAL A 10 -4.00 15.16 -7.20
C VAL A 10 -5.07 15.04 -8.27
N LYS A 11 -5.20 13.86 -8.91
CA LYS A 11 -6.25 13.62 -9.90
C LYS A 11 -7.65 13.70 -9.29
N LEU A 12 -7.87 13.10 -8.13
CA LEU A 12 -9.16 13.16 -7.41
C LEU A 12 -9.50 14.59 -6.98
N CYS A 13 -8.51 15.37 -6.53
CA CYS A 13 -8.68 16.80 -6.23
C CYS A 13 -9.09 17.57 -7.49
N LYS A 14 -8.38 17.41 -8.62
CA LYS A 14 -8.72 18.08 -9.88
C LYS A 14 -10.14 17.79 -10.37
N HIS A 15 -10.68 16.62 -10.03
CA HIS A 15 -12.06 16.23 -10.33
C HIS A 15 -13.08 16.60 -9.24
N LYS A 16 -12.68 17.38 -8.22
CA LYS A 16 -13.51 17.80 -7.07
C LYS A 16 -14.09 16.63 -6.26
N VAL A 17 -13.42 15.48 -6.29
CA VAL A 17 -13.79 14.29 -5.49
C VAL A 17 -13.19 14.36 -4.09
N LEU A 18 -11.99 14.95 -3.97
CA LEU A 18 -11.30 15.18 -2.71
C LEU A 18 -11.13 16.67 -2.44
N PHE A 19 -11.18 17.05 -1.16
CA PHE A 19 -10.77 18.36 -0.63
C PHE A 19 -11.46 19.54 -1.34
N ASN A 20 -12.71 19.36 -1.79
CA ASN A 20 -13.47 20.33 -2.60
C ASN A 20 -12.73 20.82 -3.86
N GLY A 21 -11.75 20.04 -4.33
CA GLY A 21 -10.87 20.37 -5.44
C GLY A 21 -9.78 21.40 -5.16
N ILE A 22 -9.50 21.68 -3.89
CA ILE A 22 -8.40 22.53 -3.45
C ILE A 22 -7.21 21.63 -3.14
N GLU A 23 -6.16 21.70 -3.96
CA GLU A 23 -4.92 20.98 -3.73
C GLU A 23 -3.95 21.80 -2.87
N SER A 24 -3.25 21.15 -1.95
CA SER A 24 -2.18 21.81 -1.20
C SER A 24 -0.91 21.95 -2.05
N LYS A 25 -0.06 22.94 -1.70
CA LYS A 25 1.24 23.13 -2.34
C LYS A 25 2.15 21.91 -2.20
N ILE A 26 2.07 21.22 -1.06
CA ILE A 26 2.86 20.02 -0.78
C ILE A 26 2.36 18.86 -1.65
N LEU A 27 1.04 18.63 -1.73
CA LEU A 27 0.47 17.56 -2.56
C LEU A 27 0.80 17.75 -4.06
N SER A 28 0.95 19.01 -4.50
CA SER A 28 1.35 19.36 -5.86
C SER A 28 2.83 19.09 -6.18
N THR A 29 3.67 18.91 -5.16
CA THR A 29 5.12 18.73 -5.31
C THR A 29 5.47 17.27 -5.56
N ILE A 30 6.27 16.97 -6.59
CA ILE A 30 6.70 15.60 -6.92
C ILE A 30 7.52 15.03 -5.75
N GLY A 31 7.24 13.78 -5.38
CA GLY A 31 7.98 13.09 -4.32
C GLY A 31 7.61 13.53 -2.89
N SER A 32 6.61 14.41 -2.73
CA SER A 32 6.17 14.88 -1.41
C SER A 32 5.44 13.84 -0.58
N PHE A 33 5.07 12.70 -1.18
CA PHE A 33 4.36 11.63 -0.50
C PHE A 33 5.28 10.42 -0.29
N PRO A 34 6.01 10.34 0.83
CA PRO A 34 6.86 9.20 1.14
C PRO A 34 6.03 7.95 1.38
N THR A 35 6.59 6.78 1.06
CA THR A 35 5.90 5.48 1.26
C THR A 35 5.56 5.22 2.73
N LYS A 36 6.28 5.80 3.69
CA LYS A 36 5.97 5.65 5.13
C LYS A 36 4.57 6.12 5.50
N TYR A 37 4.05 7.16 4.83
CA TYR A 37 2.70 7.67 5.07
C TYR A 37 1.65 6.61 4.79
N ILE A 38 1.85 5.79 3.76
CA ILE A 38 0.95 4.66 3.46
C ILE A 38 0.92 3.70 4.64
N SER A 39 2.08 3.31 5.17
CA SER A 39 2.18 2.41 6.31
C SER A 39 1.50 2.97 7.56
N GLU A 40 1.73 4.25 7.88
CA GLU A 40 1.17 4.94 9.06
C GLU A 40 -0.36 5.10 8.95
N ILE A 41 -0.88 5.53 7.79
CA ILE A 41 -2.33 5.63 7.53
C ILE A 41 -3.02 4.28 7.71
N LEU A 42 -2.42 3.21 7.20
CA LEU A 42 -3.01 1.88 7.23
C LEU A 42 -2.86 1.17 8.59
N HIS A 43 -2.01 1.71 9.48
CA HIS A 43 -1.88 1.28 10.87
C HIS A 43 -2.94 1.87 11.80
N ASP A 44 -3.72 2.86 11.36
CA ASP A 44 -4.83 3.36 12.16
C ASP A 44 -5.81 2.22 12.49
N ASP A 45 -6.12 2.06 13.78
CA ASP A 45 -7.08 1.08 14.30
C ASP A 45 -8.49 1.33 13.76
N CYS A 46 -9.35 0.30 13.80
CA CYS A 46 -10.74 0.42 13.40
C CYS A 46 -11.46 1.57 14.15
N GLY A 47 -11.88 2.59 13.40
CA GLY A 47 -12.58 3.77 13.94
C GLY A 47 -11.64 4.87 14.44
N SER A 48 -10.33 4.65 14.45
CA SER A 48 -9.32 5.70 14.62
C SER A 48 -8.84 6.19 13.26
N TYR A 49 -8.48 7.48 13.19
CA TYR A 49 -7.90 8.13 12.01
C TYR A 49 -6.81 9.12 12.45
N SER A 50 -6.10 8.80 13.53
CA SER A 50 -5.09 9.67 14.13
C SER A 50 -3.93 9.94 13.19
N ASN A 51 -3.33 8.89 12.63
CA ASN A 51 -2.22 9.02 11.69
C ASN A 51 -2.70 9.66 10.39
N THR A 52 -3.90 9.27 9.94
CA THR A 52 -4.53 9.84 8.76
C THR A 52 -4.67 11.36 8.88
N ARG A 53 -5.21 11.86 10.00
CA ARG A 53 -5.33 13.31 10.26
C ARG A 53 -3.97 13.99 10.33
N GLN A 54 -3.04 13.44 11.11
CA GLN A 54 -1.69 14.00 11.23
C GLN A 54 -1.02 14.14 9.84
N ILE A 55 -1.14 13.13 8.99
CA ILE A 55 -0.54 13.17 7.65
C ILE A 55 -1.28 14.14 6.73
N MET A 56 -2.61 14.28 6.83
CA MET A 56 -3.34 15.31 6.09
C MET A 56 -2.87 16.72 6.49
N ASP A 57 -2.66 16.95 7.78
CA ASP A 57 -2.14 18.21 8.31
C ASP A 57 -0.69 18.45 7.84
N GLU A 58 0.17 17.42 7.85
CA GLU A 58 1.55 17.48 7.32
C GLU A 58 1.58 17.76 5.81
N LEU A 59 0.59 17.28 5.07
CA LEU A 59 0.41 17.57 3.65
C LEU A 59 -0.19 18.97 3.42
N GLY A 60 -0.52 19.73 4.46
CA GLY A 60 -1.10 21.07 4.38
C GLY A 60 -2.44 21.09 3.67
N VAL A 61 -3.26 20.04 3.86
CA VAL A 61 -4.63 19.99 3.35
C VAL A 61 -5.54 20.62 4.40
N ASP A 62 -6.15 21.74 4.04
CA ASP A 62 -7.14 22.42 4.89
C ASP A 62 -8.56 21.90 4.60
N ASP A 63 -9.48 22.04 5.56
CA ASP A 63 -10.93 21.81 5.41
C ASP A 63 -11.34 20.43 4.83
N TYR A 64 -10.67 19.34 5.24
CA TYR A 64 -11.04 17.98 4.85
C TYR A 64 -12.25 17.43 5.63
N THR A 65 -13.06 16.62 4.96
CA THR A 65 -14.22 15.94 5.54
C THR A 65 -13.88 14.53 6.03
N PHE A 66 -14.78 13.91 6.79
CA PHE A 66 -14.65 12.49 7.13
C PHE A 66 -14.61 11.59 5.89
N SER A 67 -15.41 11.91 4.86
CA SER A 67 -15.40 11.19 3.59
C SER A 67 -14.06 11.30 2.86
N ASP A 68 -13.39 12.45 2.93
CA ASP A 68 -12.04 12.62 2.37
C ASP A 68 -11.02 11.70 3.06
N MET A 69 -11.11 11.55 4.38
CA MET A 69 -10.25 10.62 5.13
C MET A 69 -10.43 9.17 4.70
N LEU A 70 -11.69 8.74 4.50
CA LEU A 70 -11.99 7.40 4.02
C LEU A 70 -11.43 7.16 2.62
N LEU A 71 -11.63 8.11 1.70
CA LEU A 71 -11.13 8.02 0.33
C LEU A 71 -9.60 8.06 0.28
N PHE A 72 -8.97 8.91 1.08
CA PHE A 72 -7.51 8.99 1.19
C PHE A 72 -6.92 7.65 1.64
N ARG A 73 -7.49 7.05 2.69
CA ARG A 73 -7.12 5.72 3.18
C ARG A 73 -7.37 4.63 2.13
N GLU A 74 -8.48 4.68 1.40
CA GLU A 74 -8.82 3.71 0.35
C GLU A 74 -7.82 3.75 -0.81
N VAL A 75 -7.37 4.94 -1.23
CA VAL A 75 -6.32 5.07 -2.24
C VAL A 75 -5.04 4.39 -1.78
N CYS A 76 -4.63 4.59 -0.52
CA CYS A 76 -3.48 3.92 0.07
C CYS A 76 -3.64 2.39 0.07
N LEU A 77 -4.82 1.86 0.41
CA LEU A 77 -5.13 0.43 0.38
C LEU A 77 -5.01 -0.14 -1.04
N VAL A 78 -5.70 0.44 -2.01
CA VAL A 78 -5.78 -0.08 -3.39
C VAL A 78 -4.40 -0.12 -4.06
N VAL A 79 -3.62 0.96 -3.92
CA VAL A 79 -2.26 1.01 -4.50
C VAL A 79 -1.37 -0.06 -3.88
N SER A 80 -1.46 -0.25 -2.57
CA SER A 80 -0.63 -1.21 -1.84
C SER A 80 -1.02 -2.65 -2.15
N ARG A 81 -2.32 -2.97 -2.19
CA ARG A 81 -2.82 -4.30 -2.58
C ARG A 81 -2.41 -4.66 -4.01
N ARG A 82 -2.48 -3.70 -4.94
CA ARG A 82 -1.99 -3.90 -6.32
C ARG A 82 -0.49 -4.20 -6.33
N SER A 83 0.30 -3.46 -5.55
CA SER A 83 1.75 -3.68 -5.45
C SER A 83 2.08 -5.07 -4.89
N ALA A 84 1.40 -5.50 -3.82
CA ALA A 84 1.57 -6.82 -3.24
C ALA A 84 1.24 -7.92 -4.26
N ASN A 85 0.12 -7.78 -4.99
CA ASN A 85 -0.28 -8.78 -5.99
C ASN A 85 0.71 -8.91 -7.15
N LEU A 86 1.27 -7.79 -7.64
CA LEU A 86 2.28 -7.83 -8.69
C LEU A 86 3.59 -8.47 -8.21
N GLY A 87 4.03 -8.17 -6.99
CA GLY A 87 5.19 -8.81 -6.37
C GLY A 87 4.97 -10.32 -6.17
N ALA A 88 3.79 -10.71 -5.69
CA ALA A 88 3.40 -12.10 -5.53
C ALA A 88 3.39 -12.87 -6.86
N ALA A 89 2.91 -12.26 -7.95
CA ALA A 89 2.92 -12.89 -9.27
C ALA A 89 4.35 -13.18 -9.76
N ALA A 90 5.29 -12.28 -9.53
CA ALA A 90 6.70 -12.51 -9.86
C ALA A 90 7.29 -13.66 -9.02
N ILE A 91 7.01 -13.69 -7.71
CA ILE A 91 7.42 -14.79 -6.82
C ILE A 91 6.84 -16.12 -7.29
N ALA A 92 5.53 -16.18 -7.55
CA ALA A 92 4.84 -17.38 -8.02
C ALA A 92 5.40 -17.88 -9.36
N CYS A 93 5.72 -16.98 -10.30
CA CYS A 93 6.36 -17.34 -11.56
C CYS A 93 7.68 -18.09 -11.35
N VAL A 94 8.53 -17.64 -10.43
CA VAL A 94 9.81 -18.30 -10.12
C VAL A 94 9.57 -19.65 -9.44
N LEU A 95 8.66 -19.71 -8.47
CA LEU A 95 8.33 -20.95 -7.76
C LEU A 95 7.79 -22.03 -8.72
N ASN A 96 6.88 -21.65 -9.60
CA ASN A 96 6.33 -22.53 -10.64
C ASN A 96 7.35 -22.93 -11.70
N ARG A 97 8.44 -22.16 -11.86
CA ARG A 97 9.55 -22.53 -12.76
C ARG A 97 10.53 -23.51 -12.10
N VAL A 98 10.78 -23.34 -10.80
CA VAL A 98 11.72 -24.15 -10.01
C VAL A 98 11.10 -25.50 -9.61
N ARG A 99 9.81 -25.53 -9.25
CA ARG A 99 9.01 -26.72 -8.92
C ARG A 99 9.66 -27.69 -7.93
N ARG A 100 10.18 -27.17 -6.82
CA ARG A 100 10.58 -28.02 -5.69
C ARG A 100 9.40 -28.19 -4.72
N PRO A 101 9.24 -29.37 -4.11
CA PRO A 101 8.09 -29.67 -3.27
C PRO A 101 7.98 -28.72 -2.06
N LYS A 102 9.11 -28.28 -1.50
CA LYS A 102 9.18 -27.32 -0.39
C LYS A 102 10.15 -26.21 -0.73
N MET A 103 9.68 -24.96 -0.68
CA MET A 103 10.48 -23.77 -0.96
C MET A 103 10.23 -22.70 0.09
N ILE A 104 11.27 -21.93 0.42
CA ILE A 104 11.20 -20.78 1.32
C ILE A 104 11.63 -19.54 0.54
N VAL A 105 10.83 -18.49 0.61
CA VAL A 105 11.16 -17.19 0.04
C VAL A 105 11.58 -16.26 1.17
N ALA A 106 12.87 -15.88 1.17
CA ALA A 106 13.39 -14.86 2.06
C ALA A 106 13.06 -13.47 1.51
N ILE A 107 12.35 -12.65 2.29
CA ILE A 107 11.92 -11.31 1.86
C ILE A 107 12.45 -10.27 2.85
N ASP A 108 13.11 -9.24 2.33
CA ASP A 108 13.53 -8.06 3.08
C ASP A 108 13.06 -6.78 2.36
N GLY A 109 12.82 -5.73 3.14
CA GLY A 109 12.39 -4.43 2.66
C GLY A 109 11.44 -3.74 3.64
N SER A 110 11.59 -2.42 3.78
CA SER A 110 10.78 -1.60 4.68
C SER A 110 9.28 -1.73 4.42
N THR A 111 8.87 -1.86 3.16
CA THR A 111 7.46 -2.09 2.82
C THR A 111 6.95 -3.40 3.40
N TYR A 112 7.70 -4.49 3.26
CA TYR A 112 7.28 -5.79 3.78
C TYR A 112 7.27 -5.81 5.31
N LYS A 113 8.25 -5.13 5.94
CA LYS A 113 8.41 -5.06 7.39
C LYS A 113 7.39 -4.17 8.10
N TYR A 114 7.06 -3.01 7.53
CA TYR A 114 6.30 -1.96 8.22
C TYR A 114 4.89 -1.72 7.65
N HIS A 115 4.50 -2.36 6.55
CA HIS A 115 3.14 -2.21 6.03
C HIS A 115 2.24 -3.30 6.62
N PRO A 116 1.12 -2.94 7.28
CA PRO A 116 0.39 -3.86 8.17
C PRO A 116 -0.21 -5.07 7.46
N PHE A 117 -0.52 -4.94 6.17
CA PHE A 117 -1.16 -5.99 5.38
C PHE A 117 -0.27 -6.64 4.31
N PHE A 118 0.96 -6.17 4.11
CA PHE A 118 1.71 -6.49 2.89
C PHE A 118 2.18 -7.95 2.86
N ASP A 119 2.71 -8.45 3.98
CA ASP A 119 3.11 -9.87 4.15
C ASP A 119 1.94 -10.82 3.85
N HIS A 120 0.81 -10.59 4.52
CA HIS A 120 -0.41 -11.38 4.33
C HIS A 120 -0.87 -11.35 2.87
N TRP A 121 -0.91 -10.17 2.24
CA TRP A 121 -1.37 -10.03 0.86
C TRP A 121 -0.45 -10.71 -0.15
N VAL A 122 0.87 -10.62 0.04
CA VAL A 122 1.83 -11.34 -0.81
C VAL A 122 1.67 -12.85 -0.63
N THR A 123 1.63 -13.32 0.62
CA THR A 123 1.51 -14.74 0.95
C THR A 123 0.23 -15.36 0.36
N ASP A 124 -0.91 -14.70 0.55
CA ASP A 124 -2.18 -15.16 0.02
C ASP A 124 -2.19 -15.21 -1.50
N LYS A 125 -1.67 -14.15 -2.16
CA LYS A 125 -1.64 -14.10 -3.61
C LYS A 125 -0.65 -15.10 -4.20
N VAL A 126 0.48 -15.37 -3.54
CA VAL A 126 1.41 -16.44 -3.95
C VAL A 126 0.70 -17.79 -3.89
N LYS A 127 0.00 -18.10 -2.79
CA LYS A 127 -0.76 -19.37 -2.65
C LYS A 127 -1.82 -19.55 -3.74
N GLU A 128 -2.45 -18.46 -4.17
CA GLU A 128 -3.43 -18.48 -5.26
C GLU A 128 -2.80 -18.77 -6.64
N LEU A 129 -1.55 -18.37 -6.86
CA LEU A 129 -0.89 -18.40 -8.17
C LEU A 129 0.07 -19.57 -8.39
N ILE A 130 0.48 -20.27 -7.33
CA ILE A 130 1.38 -21.44 -7.44
C ILE A 130 0.63 -22.71 -7.87
N ASP A 131 1.34 -23.63 -8.53
CA ASP A 131 0.79 -24.94 -8.89
C ASP A 131 0.32 -25.68 -7.61
N PRO A 132 -0.87 -26.33 -7.60
CA PRO A 132 -1.47 -26.93 -6.40
C PRO A 132 -0.62 -28.00 -5.67
N GLY A 133 0.43 -28.53 -6.32
CA GLY A 133 1.35 -29.51 -5.74
C GLY A 133 2.59 -28.92 -5.05
N LEU A 134 2.69 -27.59 -4.94
CA LEU A 134 3.84 -26.91 -4.34
C LEU A 134 3.51 -26.37 -2.94
N GLU A 135 4.39 -26.63 -1.97
CA GLU A 135 4.30 -26.02 -0.62
C GLU A 135 5.33 -24.90 -0.47
N VAL A 136 4.87 -23.72 -0.06
CA VAL A 136 5.72 -22.52 0.02
C VAL A 136 5.49 -21.79 1.34
N GLY A 137 6.60 -21.54 2.06
CA GLY A 137 6.64 -20.62 3.19
C GLY A 137 7.29 -19.30 2.81
N ALA A 138 6.78 -18.19 3.33
CA ALA A 138 7.46 -16.89 3.31
C ALA A 138 8.05 -16.64 4.70
N SER A 139 9.31 -16.20 4.76
CA SER A 139 9.96 -15.85 6.03
C SER A 139 10.72 -14.54 5.89
N ILE A 140 10.46 -13.60 6.79
CA ILE A 140 11.32 -12.44 6.98
C ILE A 140 12.54 -12.93 7.76
N PRO A 141 13.78 -12.72 7.28
CA PRO A 141 14.96 -12.98 8.09
C PRO A 141 14.88 -12.10 9.35
N LEU A 142 14.94 -12.74 10.53
CA LEU A 142 15.03 -12.07 11.82
C LEU A 142 16.25 -11.14 11.88
#